data_AF-A0A953ZZI7-F1
#
_entry.id   AF-A0A953ZZI7-F1
#
_cell.length_a   1.000
_cell.length_b   1.000
_cell.length_c   1.000
_cell.angle_alpha   90.00
_cell.angle_beta   90.00
_cell.angle_gamma   90.00
#
_symmetry.space_group_name_H-M   'P 1'
#
loop_
_entity.id
_entity.type
_entity.pdbx_description
1 polymer ?
#
loop_
_entity_poly.entity_id
_entity_poly.type
_entity_poly.pdbx_seq_one_letter_code
_entity_poly.pdbx_strand_id
1 'polypeptide(L)'
;RVACDEIRRRHDRVDYFAAYEAVLAGGPEWAFESDRRSVTPEAVAHVMECFRRQFGLARRDSEAVQATTSEPVHVVAMPDSTPRRHPAPMCDEDQILAAMARERTR
;
A
#
# COMPACT_ATOMS: atom_id res chain seq x y z
N ARG A 1 -1.37 13.89 -5.50
CA ARG A 1 -2.74 14.28 -5.94
C ARG A 1 -2.78 14.78 -7.39
N VAL A 2 -2.14 15.89 -7.75
CA VAL A 2 -2.19 16.46 -9.13
C VAL A 2 -1.78 15.45 -10.22
N ALA A 3 -0.70 14.69 -10.02
CA ALA A 3 -0.30 13.64 -10.96
C ALA A 3 -1.36 12.52 -11.10
N CYS A 4 -2.01 12.15 -10.00
CA CYS A 4 -3.09 11.15 -10.01
C CYS A 4 -4.32 11.67 -10.77
N ASP A 5 -4.64 12.96 -10.63
CA ASP A 5 -5.75 13.59 -11.36
C ASP A 5 -5.49 13.60 -12.87
N GLU A 6 -4.25 13.84 -13.29
CA GLU A 6 -3.84 13.76 -14.70
C GLU A 6 -3.99 12.35 -15.27
N ILE A 7 -3.60 11.31 -14.51
CA ILE A 7 -3.75 9.91 -14.93
C ILE A 7 -5.23 9.53 -14.99
N ARG A 8 -6.02 9.90 -13.98
CA ARG A 8 -7.47 9.65 -13.91
C ARG A 8 -8.21 10.25 -15.12
N ARG A 9 -7.82 11.45 -15.57
CA ARG A 9 -8.40 12.09 -16.76
C ARG A 9 -8.08 11.38 -18.07
N ARG A 10 -6.95 10.68 -18.14
CA ARG A 10 -6.46 10.01 -19.36
C ARG A 10 -6.96 8.56 -19.48
N HIS A 11 -7.46 7.98 -18.39
CA HIS A 11 -7.81 6.57 -18.33
C HIS A 11 -9.14 6.34 -17.59
N ASP A 12 -10.17 5.91 -18.31
CA ASP A 12 -11.53 5.69 -17.78
C ASP A 12 -11.65 4.60 -16.71
N ARG A 13 -10.59 3.77 -16.54
CA ARG A 13 -10.55 2.65 -15.59
C ARG A 13 -9.57 2.87 -14.44
N VAL A 14 -9.05 4.08 -14.30
CA VAL A 14 -8.15 4.45 -13.20
C VAL A 14 -8.89 5.42 -12.32
N ASP A 15 -8.90 5.15 -11.01
CA ASP A 15 -9.45 6.04 -10.00
C ASP A 15 -8.40 6.37 -8.94
N TYR A 16 -8.65 7.43 -8.20
CA TYR A 16 -7.79 7.88 -7.11
C TYR A 16 -8.46 7.68 -5.75
N PHE A 17 -7.72 7.09 -4.83
CA PHE A 17 -8.11 6.93 -3.44
C PHE A 17 -7.05 7.56 -2.54
N ALA A 18 -7.46 8.52 -1.71
CA ALA A 18 -6.59 9.32 -0.85
C ALA A 18 -6.23 8.55 0.44
N ALA A 19 -5.59 7.38 0.29
CA ALA A 19 -5.29 6.46 1.40
C ALA A 19 -4.39 7.11 2.46
N TYR A 20 -3.38 7.88 2.04
CA TYR A 20 -2.45 8.55 2.95
C TYR A 20 -3.17 9.57 3.83
N GLU A 21 -4.03 10.38 3.23
CA GLU A 21 -4.84 11.36 3.95
C GLU A 21 -5.85 10.68 4.88
N ALA A 22 -6.42 9.53 4.47
CA ALA A 22 -7.30 8.73 5.32
C ALA A 22 -6.56 8.15 6.53
N VAL A 23 -5.33 7.66 6.35
CA VAL A 23 -4.44 7.20 7.44
C VAL A 23 -3.99 8.36 8.34
N LEU A 24 -3.84 9.58 7.84
CA LEU A 24 -3.30 10.67 8.65
C LEU A 24 -4.35 11.53 9.35
N ALA A 25 -5.64 11.35 9.04
CA ALA A 25 -6.71 12.13 9.64
C ALA A 25 -6.76 12.03 11.19
N GLY A 26 -6.33 10.88 11.76
CA GLY A 26 -6.23 10.68 13.21
C GLY A 26 -4.87 11.05 13.83
N GLY A 27 -3.91 11.55 13.04
CA GLY A 27 -2.52 11.81 13.46
C GLY A 27 -1.50 10.75 13.01
N PRO A 28 -0.19 10.96 13.20
CA PRO A 28 0.82 9.94 12.90
C PRO A 28 0.92 8.82 13.96
N GLU A 29 0.57 9.09 15.22
CA GLU A 29 0.78 8.16 16.35
C GLU A 29 -0.15 6.94 16.32
N TRP A 30 -1.36 7.08 15.77
CA TRP A 30 -2.27 5.94 15.56
C TRP A 30 -1.95 5.19 14.26
N ALA A 31 -1.38 5.90 13.30
CA ALA A 31 -1.19 5.45 11.93
C ALA A 31 0.03 4.57 11.77
N PHE A 32 1.12 4.90 12.46
CA PHE A 32 2.41 4.26 12.28
C PHE A 32 2.89 3.55 13.53
N GLU A 33 3.56 2.43 13.32
CA GLU A 33 4.33 1.75 14.34
C GLU A 33 5.55 2.57 14.79
N SER A 34 6.24 2.10 15.83
CA SER A 34 7.43 2.77 16.38
C SER A 34 8.56 3.05 15.38
N ASP A 35 8.64 2.30 14.28
CA ASP A 35 9.61 2.50 13.20
C ASP A 35 9.27 3.68 12.27
N ARG A 36 8.09 4.28 12.44
CA ARG A 36 7.53 5.38 11.63
C ARG A 36 7.43 5.06 10.13
N ARG A 37 7.38 3.77 9.79
CA ARG A 37 7.32 3.28 8.40
C ARG A 37 6.21 2.26 8.23
N SER A 38 6.07 1.35 9.19
CA SER A 38 5.02 0.34 9.20
C SER A 38 3.71 0.98 9.66
N VAL A 39 2.60 0.61 9.02
CA VAL A 39 1.26 1.09 9.35
C VAL A 39 0.60 0.11 10.31
N THR A 40 -0.08 0.62 11.33
CA THR A 40 -0.76 -0.22 12.33
C THR A 40 -1.90 -1.03 11.68
N PRO A 41 -2.20 -2.25 12.16
CA PRO A 41 -3.33 -3.05 11.65
C PRO A 41 -4.67 -2.30 11.71
N GLU A 42 -4.89 -1.52 12.76
CA GLU A 42 -6.09 -0.72 12.97
C GLU A 42 -6.23 0.38 11.91
N ALA A 43 -5.12 1.05 11.56
CA ALA A 43 -5.11 2.04 10.50
C ALA A 43 -5.38 1.43 9.14
N VAL A 44 -4.80 0.26 8.84
CA VAL A 44 -5.12 -0.48 7.59
C VAL A 44 -6.61 -0.83 7.54
N ALA A 45 -7.18 -1.36 8.62
CA ALA A 45 -8.59 -1.73 8.68
C ALA A 45 -9.50 -0.52 8.43
N HIS A 46 -9.18 0.63 9.03
CA HIS A 46 -9.90 1.88 8.81
C HIS A 46 -9.86 2.33 7.35
N VAL A 47 -8.67 2.34 6.74
CA VAL A 47 -8.49 2.74 5.33
C VAL A 47 -9.26 1.83 4.39
N MET A 48 -9.21 0.51 4.62
CA MET A 48 -9.94 -0.45 3.80
C MET A 48 -11.45 -0.27 3.93
N GLU A 49 -11.95 0.10 5.10
CA GLU A 49 -13.36 0.46 5.27
C GLU A 49 -13.73 1.73 4.48
N CYS A 50 -12.90 2.78 4.55
CA CYS A 50 -13.07 3.98 3.73
C CYS A 50 -13.06 3.67 2.24
N PHE A 51 -12.13 2.83 1.79
CA PHE A 51 -12.03 2.37 0.40
C PHE A 51 -13.32 1.66 -0.03
N ARG A 52 -13.78 0.69 0.75
CA ARG A 52 -15.01 -0.05 0.44
C ARG A 52 -16.21 0.87 0.30
N ARG A 53 -16.34 1.86 1.19
CA ARG A 53 -17.43 2.85 1.12
C ARG A 53 -17.32 3.72 -0.13
N GLN A 54 -16.13 4.25 -0.43
CA GLN A 54 -15.93 5.15 -1.57
C GLN A 54 -16.31 4.50 -2.90
N PHE A 55 -16.00 3.21 -3.08
CA PHE A 55 -16.26 2.48 -4.33
C PHE A 55 -17.55 1.65 -4.30
N GLY A 56 -18.43 1.88 -3.31
CA GLY A 56 -19.72 1.18 -3.23
C GLY A 56 -19.60 -0.33 -2.99
N LEU A 57 -18.46 -0.79 -2.47
CA LEU A 57 -18.21 -2.18 -2.09
C LEU A 57 -18.79 -2.50 -0.70
N ALA A 58 -19.33 -1.50 0.00
CA ALA A 58 -19.93 -1.65 1.32
C ALA A 58 -21.34 -2.29 1.23
N ARG A 59 -21.40 -3.62 1.03
CA ARG A 59 -22.30 -4.63 1.69
C ARG A 59 -22.57 -5.87 0.82
N ARG A 60 -21.98 -7.00 1.23
CA ARG A 60 -22.67 -8.27 1.61
C ARG A 60 -22.00 -8.98 2.81
N ASP A 61 -21.25 -8.29 3.66
CA ASP A 61 -20.48 -8.95 4.75
C ASP A 61 -21.26 -9.08 6.06
N SER A 62 -22.59 -9.26 6.02
CA SER A 62 -23.36 -9.63 7.23
C SER A 62 -23.26 -11.12 7.56
N GLU A 63 -22.39 -11.88 6.89
CA GLU A 63 -22.29 -13.34 7.06
C GLU A 63 -20.84 -13.89 6.98
N ALA A 64 -19.82 -13.08 7.30
CA ALA A 64 -18.42 -13.53 7.27
C ALA A 64 -17.67 -13.34 8.61
N VAL A 65 -18.40 -13.27 9.71
CA VAL A 65 -17.83 -13.38 11.06
C VAL A 65 -18.41 -14.62 11.74
N GLN A 66 -18.11 -15.80 11.19
CA GLN A 66 -17.76 -17.03 11.92
C GLN A 66 -17.61 -18.23 10.97
N ALA A 67 -16.59 -19.04 11.29
CA ALA A 67 -16.31 -20.40 10.85
C ALA A 67 -15.52 -20.64 9.54
N THR A 68 -14.20 -20.77 9.71
CA THR A 68 -13.41 -21.98 9.43
C THR A 68 -13.63 -22.71 8.10
N THR A 69 -12.59 -22.83 7.28
CA THR A 69 -11.91 -24.11 6.93
C THR A 69 -10.80 -23.82 5.92
N SER A 70 -9.60 -24.31 6.23
CA SER A 70 -8.48 -24.39 5.30
C SER A 70 -8.87 -25.22 4.07
N GLU A 71 -9.19 -24.55 2.97
CA GLU A 71 -9.19 -25.13 1.62
C GLU A 71 -8.14 -24.37 0.82
N PRO A 72 -7.32 -25.08 0.01
CA PRO A 72 -6.05 -24.56 -0.47
C PRO A 72 -6.30 -23.39 -1.41
N VAL A 73 -5.70 -22.25 -1.08
CA VAL A 73 -5.40 -21.24 -2.09
C VAL A 73 -4.70 -21.99 -3.22
N HIS A 74 -5.28 -21.99 -4.41
CA HIS A 74 -4.60 -22.45 -5.62
C HIS A 74 -3.44 -21.47 -5.85
N VAL A 75 -2.36 -21.68 -5.12
CA VAL A 75 -1.07 -21.04 -5.35
C VAL A 75 -0.68 -21.58 -6.72
N VAL A 76 -0.81 -20.76 -7.75
CA VAL A 76 -0.08 -21.00 -8.98
C VAL A 76 1.37 -21.17 -8.55
N ALA A 77 1.88 -22.40 -8.67
CA ALA A 77 3.24 -22.73 -8.27
C ALA A 77 4.18 -21.80 -9.04
N MET A 78 4.65 -20.77 -8.35
CA MET A 78 5.80 -20.00 -8.81
C MET A 78 6.93 -21.02 -8.95
N PRO A 79 7.58 -21.14 -10.13
CA PRO A 79 8.71 -22.02 -10.27
C PRO A 79 9.75 -21.67 -9.20
N ASP A 80 10.30 -22.72 -8.59
CA ASP A 80 11.24 -22.72 -7.47
C ASP A 80 12.04 -21.42 -7.36
N SER A 81 11.50 -20.50 -6.56
CA SER A 81 12.11 -19.20 -6.33
C SER A 81 13.10 -19.39 -5.21
N THR A 82 14.29 -19.88 -5.54
CA THR A 82 15.50 -19.47 -4.82
C THR A 82 15.32 -17.99 -4.45
N PRO A 83 15.48 -17.59 -3.17
CA PRO A 83 15.21 -16.22 -2.77
C PRO A 83 16.12 -15.33 -3.59
N ARG A 84 15.56 -14.76 -4.67
CA ARG A 84 16.20 -13.70 -5.41
C ARG A 84 16.32 -12.62 -4.37
N ARG A 85 17.55 -12.34 -3.98
CA ARG A 85 17.89 -11.20 -3.14
C ARG A 85 17.50 -9.98 -3.96
N HIS A 86 16.22 -9.61 -3.90
CA HIS A 86 15.76 -8.37 -4.48
C HIS A 86 16.57 -7.29 -3.77
N PRO A 87 17.29 -6.43 -4.51
CA PRO A 87 17.94 -5.30 -3.86
C PRO A 87 16.86 -4.59 -3.05
N ALA A 88 17.20 -4.25 -1.80
CA ALA A 88 16.26 -3.56 -0.92
C ALA A 88 15.60 -2.43 -1.70
N PRO A 89 14.26 -2.26 -1.62
CA PRO A 89 13.56 -1.21 -2.37
C PRO A 89 14.26 0.12 -2.06
N MET A 90 14.92 0.67 -3.08
CA MET A 90 15.77 1.84 -2.93
C MET A 90 14.90 3.07 -3.04
N CYS A 91 14.93 3.92 -2.02
CA CYS A 91 14.23 5.21 -2.04
C CYS A 91 14.79 6.06 -3.18
N ASP A 92 13.96 6.81 -3.89
CA ASP A 92 14.42 7.68 -4.99
C ASP A 92 15.35 8.79 -4.44
N GLU A 93 15.14 9.22 -3.21
CA GLU A 93 16.00 10.14 -2.47
C GLU A 93 17.39 9.55 -2.22
N ASP A 94 17.48 8.24 -1.93
CA ASP A 94 18.78 7.55 -1.74
C ASP A 94 19.56 7.49 -3.05
N GLN A 95 18.87 7.32 -4.19
CA GLN A 95 19.48 7.36 -5.52
C GLN A 95 20.05 8.76 -5.83
N ILE A 96 19.30 9.81 -5.49
CA ILE A 96 19.72 11.20 -5.68
C ILE A 96 20.92 11.53 -4.77
N LEU A 97 20.88 11.14 -3.49
CA LEU A 97 21.98 11.34 -2.55
C LEU A 97 23.25 10.58 -2.98
N ALA A 98 23.11 9.35 -3.47
CA ALA A 98 24.22 8.56 -4.00
C ALA A 98 24.82 9.18 -5.28
N ALA A 99 24.00 9.75 -6.15
CA ALA A 99 24.47 10.45 -7.34
C ALA A 99 25.27 11.71 -6.96
N MET A 100 24.73 12.53 -6.06
CA MET A 100 25.41 13.74 -5.56
C MET A 100 26.73 13.42 -4.85
N ALA A 101 26.81 12.30 -4.12
CA ALA A 101 28.04 11.86 -3.47
C ALA A 101 29.13 11.47 -4.48
N ARG A 102 28.77 10.88 -5.63
CA ARG A 102 29.74 10.50 -6.68
C ARG A 102 30.33 11.69 -7.42
N GLU A 103 29.56 12.78 -7.55
CA GLU A 103 30.02 14.01 -8.19
C GLU A 103 30.98 14.83 -7.33
N ARG A 104 30.91 14.70 -5.99
CA ARG A 104 31.78 15.42 -5.05
C ARG A 104 33.18 14.84 -4.90
N THR A 105 33.39 13.59 -5.34
CA THR A 105 34.67 12.89 -5.22
C THR A 105 35.49 12.93 -6.51
N ARG A 106 35.07 13.75 -7.48
CA ARG A 106 35.70 13.93 -8.79
C ARG A 106 36.20 15.36 -8.94
#